data_AF-A0A2Y9JPZ2-F1
#
_entry.id   AF-A0A2Y9JPZ2-F1
#
_cell.length_a   1.000
_cell.length_b   1.000
_cell.length_c   1.000
_cell.angle_alpha   90.00
_cell.angle_beta   90.00
_cell.angle_gamma   90.00
#
_symmetry.space_group_name_H-M   'P 1'
#
loop_
_entity.id
_entity.type
_entity.pdbx_description
1 polymer ?
#
loop_
_entity_poly.entity_id
_entity_poly.type
_entity_poly.pdbx_seq_one_letter_code
_entity_poly.pdbx_strand_id
1 'polypeptide(L)'
;MSPKKLRSQISFDEKRNMKIEHYFPQVNKNQNNSDIPQMKMGARKSPKDITNTQAQGPKDQTGPPKKTIYITLAVNSRKHVLTHSDGDSLYAALNTLKAVKKEIKTQQGKEMLVRGMEGIEGYINLGMPLTCFPESCHVLITFAQSRSRQKEGSPVFGRHDKVSPDCVKFYIHVIGKRKKRIVKRWHLHKEGCKLCVYAFKGETIKDAVCKDGRFLSFLEKEDWRLIKNHDSILESTQTVDNLEGELFEIEVEKRTRSGAGASQNLESEERNTSVLREEIVAQYPSLQRESEKIRDNFKKKLEKKKNKTSLFKLHKVTFGKLTKNSTPVKIHKLLSHLSDSVGYLSWDNNGNRGSATCFVFNELFILTCRHVVSDIVGKGIDPSRWADIIGQCVRVTFSYEGPPEKEENCFFVEPWFRVSDATLDYAVLHLKANGQRVPLGLYSRVAPAPPSGLIYIIGHPYGEAKSIDACTVIPLEQRSKKFQEHPQPRGGEGSNDDMQYIHMYTQRSFQKIAYDPDVITYDTSFYFGASGSPVFDAKGSLVAMHTAGFTYNHQIGLSHIIEFGCTMESILLDMKRNHEQWCTEECINQPNTEQCVHPQDVEMVSDED
;
A
#
# COMPACT_ATOMS: atom_id res chain seq x y z
N MET A 1 45.30 -34.67 -0.44
CA MET A 1 44.18 -35.62 -0.46
C MET A 1 43.48 -35.56 0.89
N SER A 2 42.21 -35.17 0.90
CA SER A 2 41.40 -34.95 2.11
C SER A 2 40.54 -36.18 2.43
N PRO A 3 40.26 -36.50 3.71
CA PRO A 3 39.13 -37.32 4.07
C PRO A 3 37.97 -36.46 4.59
N LYS A 4 36.77 -36.79 4.09
CA LYS A 4 35.48 -36.19 4.39
C LYS A 4 35.04 -36.49 5.83
N LYS A 5 34.58 -35.48 6.58
CA LYS A 5 33.87 -35.67 7.86
C LYS A 5 32.35 -35.67 7.63
N LEU A 6 31.71 -36.72 8.13
CA LEU A 6 30.26 -36.91 8.20
C LEU A 6 29.61 -35.84 9.12
N ARG A 7 28.45 -35.35 8.71
CA ARG A 7 27.57 -34.43 9.45
C ARG A 7 26.63 -35.27 10.31
N SER A 8 26.67 -35.10 11.63
CA SER A 8 25.78 -35.76 12.59
C SER A 8 24.39 -35.09 12.58
N GLN A 9 23.35 -35.87 12.27
CA GLN A 9 21.95 -35.51 12.51
C GLN A 9 21.65 -35.60 14.01
N ILE A 10 21.12 -34.53 14.59
CA ILE A 10 20.48 -34.55 15.92
C ILE A 10 18.98 -34.68 15.66
N SER A 11 18.37 -35.71 16.24
CA SER A 11 16.95 -36.05 16.12
C SER A 11 16.07 -35.08 16.91
N PHE A 12 15.04 -34.57 16.25
CA PHE A 12 13.95 -33.78 16.85
C PHE A 12 12.93 -34.76 17.48
N ASP A 13 12.60 -34.59 18.76
CA ASP A 13 11.71 -35.48 19.52
C ASP A 13 10.28 -34.90 19.57
N GLU A 14 9.33 -35.65 19.02
CA GLU A 14 7.99 -35.20 18.60
C GLU A 14 6.88 -35.45 19.64
N LYS A 15 7.23 -35.66 20.92
CA LYS A 15 6.24 -36.02 21.95
C LYS A 15 6.05 -34.93 23.00
N ARG A 16 5.10 -34.01 22.73
CA ARG A 16 4.21 -33.38 23.74
C ARG A 16 3.21 -32.42 23.10
N ASN A 17 2.16 -32.97 22.49
CA ASN A 17 0.92 -32.24 22.25
C ASN A 17 -0.26 -33.14 22.66
N MET A 18 -0.71 -32.99 23.91
CA MET A 18 -1.98 -33.56 24.35
C MET A 18 -3.09 -32.52 24.17
N LYS A 19 -4.18 -32.99 23.57
CA LYS A 19 -5.41 -32.28 23.20
C LYS A 19 -5.99 -31.49 24.38
N ILE A 20 -6.52 -30.30 24.10
CA ILE A 20 -7.45 -29.61 24.98
C ILE A 20 -8.77 -29.41 24.21
N GLU A 21 -9.66 -30.39 24.34
CA GLU A 21 -11.08 -30.08 24.41
C GLU A 21 -11.36 -29.54 25.82
N HIS A 22 -12.34 -28.63 25.95
CA HIS A 22 -12.71 -27.85 27.15
C HIS A 22 -12.15 -26.43 27.25
N TYR A 23 -12.53 -25.58 26.29
CA TYR A 23 -12.52 -24.12 26.44
C TYR A 23 -13.84 -23.50 25.93
N PHE A 24 -14.97 -23.78 26.56
CA PHE A 24 -16.15 -22.90 26.50
C PHE A 24 -16.99 -23.02 27.79
N PRO A 25 -17.30 -21.91 28.49
CA PRO A 25 -18.41 -21.88 29.41
C PRO A 25 -19.72 -22.06 28.63
N GLN A 26 -20.54 -23.03 29.02
CA GLN A 26 -21.91 -23.16 28.53
C GLN A 26 -22.73 -21.97 29.04
N VAL A 27 -23.25 -21.15 28.12
CA VAL A 27 -24.24 -20.13 28.45
C VAL A 27 -25.63 -20.67 28.13
N ASN A 28 -26.48 -20.69 29.15
CA ASN A 28 -27.85 -21.15 29.12
C ASN A 28 -28.72 -20.36 28.13
N LYS A 29 -29.50 -21.10 27.35
CA LYS A 29 -30.65 -20.58 26.60
C LYS A 29 -31.71 -20.11 27.60
N ASN A 30 -32.20 -18.89 27.46
CA ASN A 30 -33.58 -18.56 27.77
C ASN A 30 -34.13 -17.57 26.76
N GLN A 31 -35.32 -17.90 26.27
CA GLN A 31 -36.14 -17.18 25.30
C GLN A 31 -36.74 -15.91 25.92
N ASN A 32 -36.90 -14.84 25.13
CA ASN A 32 -38.23 -14.28 24.84
C ASN A 32 -38.18 -13.07 23.87
N ASN A 33 -38.90 -13.25 22.76
CA ASN A 33 -39.82 -12.36 22.04
C ASN A 33 -39.56 -10.85 21.86
N SER A 34 -39.50 -10.50 20.57
CA SER A 34 -40.21 -9.42 19.85
C SER A 34 -40.77 -8.23 20.65
N ASP A 35 -40.39 -7.00 20.26
CA ASP A 35 -41.27 -6.14 19.44
C ASP A 35 -40.60 -4.79 19.10
N ILE A 36 -40.84 -4.36 17.86
CA ILE A 36 -40.53 -3.02 17.32
C ILE A 36 -41.67 -2.07 17.69
N PRO A 37 -41.38 -0.80 18.00
CA PRO A 37 -42.27 0.25 17.49
C PRO A 37 -41.54 1.40 16.78
N GLN A 38 -42.03 1.72 15.59
CA GLN A 38 -41.80 2.96 14.87
C GLN A 38 -42.39 4.15 15.64
N MET A 39 -41.69 5.29 15.67
CA MET A 39 -42.32 6.57 15.99
C MET A 39 -41.85 7.70 15.06
N LYS A 40 -42.85 8.32 14.42
CA LYS A 40 -42.78 9.56 13.65
C LYS A 40 -42.53 10.75 14.60
N MET A 41 -41.68 11.69 14.20
CA MET A 41 -41.75 13.11 14.57
C MET A 41 -41.35 13.91 13.31
N GLY A 42 -42.08 14.90 12.82
CA GLY A 42 -42.94 15.85 13.52
C GLY A 42 -42.18 17.17 13.62
N ALA A 43 -42.34 18.03 12.60
CA ALA A 43 -41.67 19.31 12.48
C ALA A 43 -42.00 20.27 13.64
N ARG A 44 -40.98 20.97 14.15
CA ARG A 44 -41.14 22.17 14.99
C ARG A 44 -40.38 23.35 14.37
N LYS A 45 -41.14 24.39 14.05
CA LYS A 45 -40.68 25.76 13.76
C LYS A 45 -40.54 26.54 15.07
N SER A 46 -39.61 27.49 15.16
CA SER A 46 -39.82 28.97 15.23
C SER A 46 -38.52 29.67 15.69
N PRO A 47 -38.33 31.01 15.67
CA PRO A 47 -39.19 32.11 15.18
C PRO A 47 -38.47 33.12 14.23
N LYS A 48 -39.27 34.08 13.76
CA LYS A 48 -39.01 35.18 12.81
C LYS A 48 -38.31 36.39 13.45
N ASP A 49 -37.64 37.21 12.63
CA ASP A 49 -37.76 38.69 12.57
C ASP A 49 -37.17 39.18 11.22
N ILE A 50 -38.02 39.54 10.23
CA ILE A 50 -38.48 40.89 9.81
C ILE A 50 -37.34 41.78 9.25
N THR A 51 -37.07 41.70 7.94
CA THR A 51 -37.54 42.57 6.83
C THR A 51 -36.62 43.77 6.54
N ASN A 52 -36.01 43.78 5.35
CA ASN A 52 -35.99 44.98 4.52
C ASN A 52 -35.94 44.61 3.02
N THR A 53 -36.94 45.10 2.31
CA THR A 53 -37.25 44.85 0.91
C THR A 53 -36.56 45.89 0.04
N GLN A 54 -35.83 45.49 -0.99
CA GLN A 54 -35.68 46.30 -2.20
C GLN A 54 -35.84 45.44 -3.46
N ALA A 55 -36.91 45.78 -4.18
CA ALA A 55 -37.21 45.62 -5.61
C ALA A 55 -36.79 44.34 -6.35
N GLN A 56 -37.77 43.49 -6.63
CA GLN A 56 -37.73 42.51 -7.72
C GLN A 56 -37.96 43.20 -9.07
N GLY A 57 -37.01 43.02 -10.01
CA GLY A 57 -37.31 43.04 -11.45
C GLY A 57 -37.94 41.70 -11.88
N PRO A 58 -38.62 41.65 -13.04
CA PRO A 58 -39.43 40.49 -13.42
C PRO A 58 -38.54 39.26 -13.63
N LYS A 59 -38.78 38.22 -12.84
CA LYS A 59 -38.22 36.88 -13.07
C LYS A 59 -38.98 36.25 -14.23
N ASP A 60 -38.34 36.16 -15.38
CA ASP A 60 -38.75 35.27 -16.47
C ASP A 60 -38.92 33.85 -15.91
N GLN A 61 -40.15 33.35 -15.95
CA GLN A 61 -40.48 31.96 -15.69
C GLN A 61 -40.16 31.13 -16.93
N THR A 62 -38.88 30.98 -17.24
CA THR A 62 -38.42 29.95 -18.17
C THR A 62 -38.05 28.74 -17.30
N GLY A 63 -38.71 27.60 -17.50
CA GLY A 63 -38.32 26.35 -16.84
C GLY A 63 -36.83 26.04 -17.08
N PRO A 64 -36.20 25.14 -16.28
CA PRO A 64 -34.78 24.85 -16.44
C PRO A 64 -34.47 24.51 -17.91
N PRO A 65 -33.42 25.10 -18.50
CA PRO A 65 -33.11 24.94 -19.90
C PRO A 65 -33.01 23.45 -20.26
N LYS A 66 -33.67 23.06 -21.36
CA LYS A 66 -33.73 21.68 -21.83
C LYS A 66 -32.87 21.53 -23.07
N LYS A 67 -32.24 20.37 -23.22
CA LYS A 67 -31.41 20.01 -24.36
C LYS A 67 -32.01 18.84 -25.12
N THR A 68 -32.05 18.93 -26.45
CA THR A 68 -32.51 17.83 -27.32
C THR A 68 -31.35 17.19 -28.06
N ILE A 69 -31.19 15.87 -27.91
CA ILE A 69 -30.21 15.05 -28.63
C ILE A 69 -30.86 13.82 -29.27
N TYR A 70 -30.24 13.29 -30.31
CA TYR A 70 -30.67 12.08 -30.99
C TYR A 70 -29.81 10.88 -30.60
N ILE A 71 -30.44 9.72 -30.45
CA ILE A 71 -29.78 8.48 -30.00
C ILE A 71 -30.14 7.33 -30.93
N THR A 72 -29.15 6.54 -31.30
CA THR A 72 -29.35 5.24 -31.94
C THR A 72 -28.74 4.13 -31.10
N LEU A 73 -29.44 3.02 -30.96
CA LEU A 73 -28.92 1.81 -30.33
C LEU A 73 -28.32 0.93 -31.43
N ALA A 74 -27.08 0.45 -31.29
CA ALA A 74 -26.47 -0.39 -32.34
C ALA A 74 -27.24 -1.71 -32.58
N VAL A 75 -27.98 -2.18 -31.57
CA VAL A 75 -28.85 -3.37 -31.65
C VAL A 75 -30.18 -3.10 -32.37
N ASN A 76 -30.59 -1.84 -32.49
CA ASN A 76 -31.84 -1.41 -33.07
C ASN A 76 -31.65 -0.04 -33.71
N SER A 77 -31.49 -0.04 -35.04
CA SER A 77 -31.15 1.15 -35.84
C SER A 77 -32.21 2.26 -35.84
N ARG A 78 -33.25 2.18 -35.00
CA ARG A 78 -34.22 3.26 -34.80
C ARG A 78 -33.56 4.45 -34.10
N LYS A 79 -33.80 5.65 -34.64
CA LYS A 79 -33.39 6.92 -34.05
C LYS A 79 -34.41 7.33 -32.99
N HIS A 80 -33.95 7.65 -31.80
CA HIS A 80 -34.73 8.10 -30.65
C HIS A 80 -34.40 9.57 -30.36
N VAL A 81 -35.41 10.35 -29.95
CA VAL A 81 -35.23 11.73 -29.50
C VAL A 81 -35.21 11.74 -27.98
N LEU A 82 -34.20 12.36 -27.38
CA LEU A 82 -34.08 12.58 -25.94
C LEU A 82 -34.10 14.08 -25.67
N THR A 83 -35.03 14.53 -24.84
CA THR A 83 -35.08 15.90 -24.34
C THR A 83 -35.07 15.86 -22.82
N HIS A 84 -34.09 16.49 -22.19
CA HIS A 84 -33.90 16.48 -20.74
C HIS A 84 -33.28 17.80 -20.27
N SER A 85 -33.29 18.08 -18.96
CA SER A 85 -32.61 19.25 -18.41
C SER A 85 -31.13 19.23 -18.78
N ASP A 86 -30.60 20.38 -19.21
CA ASP A 86 -29.25 20.51 -19.72
C ASP A 86 -28.18 20.25 -18.64
N GLY A 87 -28.44 20.59 -17.39
CA GLY A 87 -27.52 20.34 -16.27
C GLY A 87 -27.37 18.87 -15.86
N ASP A 88 -28.26 17.98 -16.34
CA ASP A 88 -28.21 16.56 -15.99
C ASP A 88 -27.15 15.81 -16.79
N SER A 89 -26.59 14.75 -16.21
CA SER A 89 -25.62 13.89 -16.91
C SER A 89 -26.28 13.11 -18.04
N LEU A 90 -25.49 12.81 -19.08
CA LEU A 90 -25.91 11.96 -20.19
C LEU A 90 -26.50 10.63 -19.67
N TYR A 91 -25.89 10.01 -18.65
CA TYR A 91 -26.40 8.75 -18.08
C TYR A 91 -27.79 8.91 -17.46
N ALA A 92 -28.03 9.97 -16.69
CA ALA A 92 -29.33 10.24 -16.09
C ALA A 92 -30.40 10.41 -17.18
N ALA A 93 -30.08 11.20 -18.20
CA ALA A 93 -30.98 11.44 -19.31
C ALA A 93 -31.26 10.17 -20.14
N LEU A 94 -30.24 9.35 -20.43
CA LEU A 94 -30.39 8.08 -21.13
C LEU A 94 -31.32 7.09 -20.39
N ASN A 95 -31.30 7.08 -19.07
CA ASN A 95 -32.15 6.20 -18.26
C ASN A 95 -33.65 6.57 -18.29
N THR A 96 -34.02 7.73 -18.83
CA THR A 96 -35.43 8.11 -19.03
C THR A 96 -36.05 7.43 -20.26
N LEU A 97 -35.24 7.04 -21.25
CA LEU A 97 -35.72 6.36 -22.44
C LEU A 97 -35.99 4.87 -22.16
N LYS A 98 -37.26 4.47 -22.33
CA LYS A 98 -37.70 3.07 -22.15
C LYS A 98 -36.89 2.08 -22.99
N ALA A 99 -36.57 2.45 -24.24
CA ALA A 99 -35.78 1.61 -25.15
C ALA A 99 -34.36 1.36 -24.63
N VAL A 100 -33.67 2.42 -24.18
CA VAL A 100 -32.31 2.34 -23.62
C VAL A 100 -32.32 1.56 -22.30
N LYS A 101 -33.28 1.84 -21.42
CA LYS A 101 -33.42 1.14 -20.13
C LYS A 101 -33.68 -0.36 -20.30
N LYS A 102 -34.47 -0.75 -21.31
CA LYS A 102 -34.68 -2.16 -21.66
C LYS A 102 -33.36 -2.80 -22.12
N GLU A 103 -32.62 -2.11 -23.00
CA GLU A 103 -31.37 -2.64 -23.52
C GLU A 103 -30.27 -2.78 -22.46
N ILE A 104 -30.15 -1.82 -21.54
CA ILE A 104 -29.21 -1.92 -20.40
C ILE A 104 -29.49 -3.18 -19.57
N LYS A 105 -30.76 -3.53 -19.35
CA LYS A 105 -31.15 -4.76 -18.65
C LYS A 105 -30.82 -6.02 -19.46
N THR A 106 -31.07 -6.00 -20.77
CA THR A 106 -30.78 -7.14 -21.66
C THR A 106 -29.28 -7.41 -21.80
N GLN A 107 -28.45 -6.36 -21.72
CA GLN A 107 -26.99 -6.45 -21.84
C GLN A 107 -26.28 -6.44 -20.47
N GLN A 108 -26.93 -6.93 -19.41
CA GLN A 108 -26.37 -6.95 -18.05
C GLN A 108 -24.98 -7.62 -18.01
N GLY A 109 -24.02 -6.96 -17.37
CA GLY A 109 -22.61 -7.40 -17.33
C GLY A 109 -21.75 -6.91 -18.51
N LYS A 110 -22.32 -6.17 -19.47
CA LYS A 110 -21.58 -5.44 -20.52
C LYS A 110 -21.50 -3.96 -20.19
N GLU A 111 -20.41 -3.33 -20.61
CA GLU A 111 -20.18 -1.89 -20.45
C GLU A 111 -20.86 -1.12 -21.58
N MET A 112 -21.64 -0.09 -21.23
CA MET A 112 -22.26 0.82 -22.18
C MET A 112 -21.24 1.84 -22.68
N LEU A 113 -21.09 1.93 -24.00
CA LEU A 113 -20.20 2.88 -24.67
C LEU A 113 -21.04 3.80 -25.57
N VAL A 114 -20.87 5.11 -25.40
CA VAL A 114 -21.55 6.13 -26.21
C VAL A 114 -20.53 6.80 -27.11
N ARG A 115 -20.82 6.85 -28.41
CA ARG A 115 -19.98 7.48 -29.43
C ARG A 115 -20.76 8.58 -30.15
N GLY A 116 -20.16 9.74 -30.32
CA GLY A 116 -20.70 10.81 -31.14
C GLY A 116 -20.65 10.48 -32.63
N MET A 117 -21.76 10.71 -33.33
CA MET A 117 -21.94 10.49 -34.76
C MET A 117 -22.09 11.80 -35.53
N GLU A 118 -22.80 12.78 -34.96
CA GLU A 118 -23.06 14.09 -35.58
C GLU A 118 -23.06 15.17 -34.49
N GLY A 119 -22.45 16.32 -34.78
CA GLY A 119 -22.34 17.46 -33.85
C GLY A 119 -21.30 17.28 -32.74
N ILE A 120 -21.13 16.07 -32.22
CA ILE A 120 -20.11 15.72 -31.23
C ILE A 120 -19.35 14.48 -31.70
N GLU A 121 -18.06 14.41 -31.39
CA GLU A 121 -17.20 13.34 -31.89
C GLU A 121 -16.59 12.50 -30.77
N GLY A 122 -16.06 11.32 -31.13
CA GLY A 122 -15.35 10.45 -30.19
C GLY A 122 -16.26 9.69 -29.22
N TYR A 123 -15.64 8.97 -28.29
CA TYR A 123 -16.36 8.30 -27.21
C TYR A 123 -16.62 9.29 -26.07
N ILE A 124 -17.87 9.32 -25.61
CA ILE A 124 -18.40 10.34 -24.70
C ILE A 124 -18.44 9.79 -23.28
N ASN A 125 -18.12 10.64 -22.31
CA ASN A 125 -18.24 10.28 -20.90
C ASN A 125 -19.72 10.30 -20.50
N LEU A 126 -20.20 9.25 -19.85
CA LEU A 126 -21.58 9.14 -19.39
C LEU A 126 -21.93 10.13 -18.27
N GLY A 127 -20.93 10.61 -17.53
CA GLY A 127 -21.08 11.68 -16.56
C GLY A 127 -21.19 13.09 -17.16
N MET A 128 -20.93 13.26 -18.46
CA MET A 128 -20.90 14.58 -19.10
C MET A 128 -22.29 15.25 -19.05
N PRO A 129 -22.40 16.51 -18.56
CA PRO A 129 -23.64 17.27 -18.58
C PRO A 129 -24.16 17.50 -20.00
N LEU A 130 -25.49 17.53 -20.16
CA LEU A 130 -26.12 17.81 -21.45
C LEU A 130 -25.84 19.24 -21.97
N THR A 131 -25.49 20.19 -21.11
CA THR A 131 -25.04 21.54 -21.48
C THR A 131 -23.83 21.51 -22.42
N CYS A 132 -22.94 20.52 -22.30
CA CYS A 132 -21.74 20.44 -23.13
C CYS A 132 -22.03 19.91 -24.55
N PHE A 133 -23.24 19.39 -24.81
CA PHE A 133 -23.62 18.85 -26.12
C PHE A 133 -24.09 19.97 -27.06
N PRO A 134 -23.78 19.92 -28.36
CA PRO A 134 -24.40 20.79 -29.36
C PRO A 134 -25.90 20.49 -29.52
N GLU A 135 -26.66 21.48 -29.99
CA GLU A 135 -28.09 21.27 -30.28
C GLU A 135 -28.24 20.21 -31.38
N SER A 136 -29.23 19.32 -31.24
CA SER A 136 -29.52 18.31 -32.26
C SER A 136 -28.38 17.34 -32.59
N CYS A 137 -27.41 17.16 -31.68
CA CYS A 137 -26.33 16.18 -31.89
C CYS A 137 -26.86 14.74 -31.92
N HIS A 138 -26.11 13.82 -32.56
CA HIS A 138 -26.46 12.41 -32.66
C HIS A 138 -25.40 11.52 -32.02
N VAL A 139 -25.82 10.60 -31.16
CA VAL A 139 -24.95 9.61 -30.52
C VAL A 139 -25.40 8.17 -30.81
N LEU A 140 -24.42 7.27 -30.88
CA LEU A 140 -24.59 5.82 -31.03
C LEU A 140 -24.22 5.12 -29.73
N ILE A 141 -25.10 4.23 -29.26
CA ILE A 141 -24.89 3.42 -28.06
C ILE A 141 -24.54 1.99 -28.47
N THR A 142 -23.43 1.49 -27.93
CA THR A 142 -22.95 0.11 -28.11
C THR A 142 -22.67 -0.53 -26.74
N PHE A 143 -22.65 -1.86 -26.68
CA PHE A 143 -22.36 -2.60 -25.45
C PHE A 143 -21.16 -3.54 -25.68
N ALA A 144 -20.14 -3.44 -24.83
CA ALA A 144 -18.91 -4.22 -24.95
C ALA A 144 -18.73 -5.16 -23.74
N GLN A 145 -18.23 -6.38 -23.97
CA GLN A 145 -18.07 -7.38 -22.91
C GLN A 145 -17.01 -6.95 -21.89
N SER A 146 -17.39 -6.85 -20.61
CA SER A 146 -16.44 -6.61 -19.52
C SER A 146 -15.80 -7.92 -19.07
N ARG A 147 -14.46 -7.98 -18.99
CA ARG A 147 -13.72 -9.15 -18.44
C ARG A 147 -13.52 -9.08 -16.92
N SER A 148 -13.98 -8.01 -16.26
CA SER A 148 -13.96 -7.89 -14.80
C SER A 148 -15.35 -8.24 -14.24
N ARG A 149 -15.43 -9.18 -13.30
CA ARG A 149 -16.64 -9.34 -12.47
C ARG A 149 -16.89 -8.02 -11.75
N GLN A 150 -17.90 -7.27 -12.18
CA GLN A 150 -18.36 -6.11 -11.43
C GLN A 150 -18.89 -6.62 -10.09
N LYS A 151 -18.44 -6.00 -9.00
CA LYS A 151 -19.24 -5.99 -7.77
C LYS A 151 -20.47 -5.13 -8.07
N GLU A 152 -21.66 -5.67 -7.83
CA GLU A 152 -22.88 -4.88 -7.79
C GLU A 152 -22.66 -3.71 -6.82
N GLY A 153 -22.76 -2.47 -7.33
CA GLY A 153 -22.63 -1.25 -6.53
C GLY A 153 -21.37 -0.39 -6.74
N SER A 154 -20.42 -0.72 -7.62
CA SER A 154 -19.36 0.26 -7.97
C SER A 154 -19.94 1.35 -8.88
N PRO A 155 -19.86 2.65 -8.54
CA PRO A 155 -20.28 3.72 -9.45
C PRO A 155 -19.40 3.62 -10.69
N VAL A 156 -20.02 3.25 -11.81
CA VAL A 156 -19.31 3.23 -13.08
C VAL A 156 -19.27 4.69 -13.52
N PHE A 157 -18.05 5.19 -13.79
CA PHE A 157 -17.72 6.46 -14.46
C PHE A 157 -17.59 7.70 -13.53
N GLY A 158 -16.41 8.36 -13.54
CA GLY A 158 -16.16 9.66 -12.86
C GLY A 158 -16.79 10.82 -13.64
N ARG A 159 -17.18 11.96 -13.06
CA ARG A 159 -16.86 12.63 -11.79
C ARG A 159 -18.15 13.27 -11.21
N HIS A 160 -18.27 13.41 -9.88
CA HIS A 160 -19.39 14.09 -9.19
C HIS A 160 -18.91 15.37 -8.49
N ASP A 161 -19.04 16.52 -9.16
CA ASP A 161 -18.91 17.87 -8.57
C ASP A 161 -20.16 18.69 -8.91
N LYS A 162 -20.42 19.78 -8.16
CA LYS A 162 -21.51 20.72 -8.45
C LYS A 162 -21.39 21.23 -9.89
N VAL A 163 -22.47 21.08 -10.66
CA VAL A 163 -22.56 21.52 -12.05
C VAL A 163 -22.23 23.02 -12.13
N SER A 164 -21.14 23.35 -12.81
CA SER A 164 -20.78 24.73 -13.18
C SER A 164 -21.26 24.99 -14.62
N PRO A 165 -21.77 26.20 -14.93
CA PRO A 165 -22.19 26.56 -16.30
C PRO A 165 -21.02 26.65 -17.27
N ASP A 166 -19.79 26.79 -16.79
CA ASP A 166 -18.58 26.94 -17.60
C ASP A 166 -17.90 25.59 -17.89
N CYS A 167 -18.54 24.74 -18.71
CA CYS A 167 -17.99 23.48 -19.21
C CYS A 167 -17.11 23.71 -20.44
N VAL A 168 -15.91 23.10 -20.46
CA VAL A 168 -15.05 23.00 -21.64
C VAL A 168 -14.96 21.55 -22.08
N LYS A 169 -15.09 21.29 -23.39
CA LYS A 169 -14.90 19.98 -24.01
C LYS A 169 -13.72 19.98 -24.98
N PHE A 170 -12.91 18.94 -24.90
CA PHE A 170 -11.78 18.75 -25.80
C PHE A 170 -11.57 17.27 -26.08
N TYR A 171 -10.75 16.95 -27.07
CA TYR A 171 -10.61 15.59 -27.59
C TYR A 171 -9.18 15.08 -27.42
N ILE A 172 -9.04 13.81 -27.03
CA ILE A 172 -7.74 13.15 -26.93
C ILE A 172 -7.72 11.86 -27.76
N HIS A 173 -6.69 11.70 -28.58
CA HIS A 173 -6.39 10.42 -29.25
C HIS A 173 -5.99 9.34 -28.25
N VAL A 174 -6.63 8.17 -28.33
CA VAL A 174 -6.42 7.03 -27.40
C VAL A 174 -5.11 6.25 -27.62
N ILE A 175 -4.41 6.54 -28.72
CA ILE A 175 -3.06 6.05 -28.99
C ILE A 175 -2.15 7.25 -28.83
N GLY A 176 -1.29 7.24 -27.81
CA GLY A 176 -0.25 8.27 -27.69
C GLY A 176 0.81 8.10 -28.79
N LYS A 177 1.52 9.19 -29.12
CA LYS A 177 2.52 9.30 -30.21
C LYS A 177 3.52 8.13 -30.31
N ARG A 178 3.83 7.44 -29.20
CA ARG A 178 4.76 6.27 -29.13
C ARG A 178 4.06 4.90 -29.00
N LYS A 179 2.83 4.76 -29.51
CA LYS A 179 2.02 3.52 -29.45
C LYS A 179 1.80 2.97 -28.04
N LYS A 180 1.76 3.84 -27.02
CA LYS A 180 1.41 3.45 -25.65
C LYS A 180 -0.10 3.48 -25.45
N ARG A 181 -0.62 2.47 -24.74
CA ARG A 181 -2.02 2.43 -24.29
C ARG A 181 -2.19 3.45 -23.17
N ILE A 182 -3.10 4.42 -23.35
CA ILE A 182 -3.43 5.44 -22.35
C ILE A 182 -4.83 5.28 -21.72
N VAL A 183 -5.63 4.35 -22.23
CA VAL A 183 -7.01 4.09 -21.79
C VAL A 183 -7.14 2.78 -21.01
N LYS A 184 -8.01 2.74 -20.00
CA LYS A 184 -8.24 1.54 -19.15
C LYS A 184 -8.84 0.37 -19.94
N ARG A 185 -9.70 0.66 -20.91
CA ARG A 185 -10.47 -0.35 -21.65
C ARG A 185 -9.83 -0.66 -23.00
N TRP A 186 -9.55 -1.94 -23.25
CA TRP A 186 -8.89 -2.36 -24.50
C TRP A 186 -9.73 -2.09 -25.76
N HIS A 187 -11.07 -2.16 -25.67
CA HIS A 187 -11.97 -1.90 -26.80
C HIS A 187 -11.85 -0.47 -27.36
N LEU A 188 -11.45 0.48 -26.50
CA LEU A 188 -11.23 1.87 -26.86
C LEU A 188 -9.81 2.11 -27.41
N HIS A 189 -8.87 1.20 -27.20
CA HIS A 189 -7.49 1.32 -27.68
C HIS A 189 -7.36 0.83 -29.12
N LYS A 190 -7.91 1.61 -30.06
CA LYS A 190 -7.83 1.36 -31.51
C LYS A 190 -7.34 2.62 -32.22
N GLU A 191 -6.66 2.43 -33.36
CA GLU A 191 -6.16 3.55 -34.17
C GLU A 191 -7.33 4.41 -34.68
N GLY A 192 -7.15 5.72 -34.67
CA GLY A 192 -8.20 6.68 -35.01
C GLY A 192 -9.31 6.87 -33.96
N CYS A 193 -9.29 6.15 -32.83
CA CYS A 193 -10.24 6.41 -31.75
C CYS A 193 -9.84 7.63 -30.91
N LYS A 194 -10.84 8.45 -30.56
CA LYS A 194 -10.69 9.65 -29.72
C LYS A 194 -11.71 9.66 -28.59
N LEU A 195 -11.32 10.21 -27.44
CA LEU A 195 -12.19 10.42 -26.28
C LEU A 195 -12.59 11.90 -26.20
N CYS A 196 -13.86 12.16 -26.00
CA CYS A 196 -14.39 13.49 -25.66
C CYS A 196 -14.29 13.66 -24.15
N VAL A 197 -13.37 14.51 -23.69
CA VAL A 197 -13.16 14.85 -22.28
C VAL A 197 -13.88 16.15 -21.98
N TYR A 198 -14.52 16.24 -20.82
CA TYR A 198 -15.13 17.46 -20.33
C TYR A 198 -14.52 17.85 -18.99
N ALA A 199 -14.44 19.16 -18.74
CA ALA A 199 -13.95 19.75 -17.50
C ALA A 199 -14.58 21.12 -17.30
N PHE A 200 -14.42 21.69 -16.11
CA PHE A 200 -14.89 23.05 -15.83
C PHE A 200 -13.77 24.07 -16.04
N LYS A 201 -14.11 25.31 -16.39
CA LYS A 201 -13.10 26.39 -16.45
C LYS A 201 -12.37 26.54 -15.12
N GLY A 202 -11.08 26.85 -15.20
CA GLY A 202 -10.14 26.93 -14.08
C GLY A 202 -9.54 25.57 -13.68
N GLU A 203 -10.03 24.45 -14.23
CA GLU A 203 -9.46 23.14 -13.94
C GLU A 203 -8.21 22.89 -14.77
N THR A 204 -7.25 22.15 -14.20
CA THR A 204 -6.06 21.75 -14.94
C THR A 204 -6.37 20.62 -15.93
N ILE A 205 -5.61 20.56 -17.02
CA ILE A 205 -5.67 19.49 -18.02
C ILE A 205 -5.48 18.12 -17.35
N LYS A 206 -4.53 18.04 -16.41
CA LYS A 206 -4.25 16.81 -15.65
C LYS A 206 -5.46 16.37 -14.87
N ASP A 207 -6.08 17.28 -14.11
CA ASP A 207 -7.27 16.99 -13.33
C ASP A 207 -8.43 16.53 -14.22
N ALA A 208 -8.70 17.23 -15.32
CA ALA A 208 -9.74 16.88 -16.29
C ALA A 208 -9.60 15.43 -16.76
N VAL A 209 -8.40 15.03 -17.19
CA VAL A 209 -8.11 13.69 -17.70
C VAL A 209 -8.17 12.62 -16.61
N CYS A 210 -7.71 12.92 -15.40
CA CYS A 210 -7.74 11.96 -14.29
C CYS A 210 -9.17 11.71 -13.80
N LYS A 211 -9.95 12.79 -13.63
CA LYS A 211 -11.33 12.75 -13.16
C LYS A 211 -12.31 12.16 -14.18
N ASP A 212 -12.00 12.19 -15.47
CA ASP A 212 -12.77 11.51 -16.52
C ASP A 212 -12.89 9.99 -16.29
N GLY A 213 -11.88 9.39 -15.67
CA GLY A 213 -11.92 8.01 -15.20
C GLY A 213 -11.76 6.93 -16.28
N ARG A 214 -11.78 7.28 -17.59
CA ARG A 214 -11.54 6.33 -18.70
C ARG A 214 -10.06 6.14 -19.04
N PHE A 215 -9.22 7.09 -18.65
CA PHE A 215 -7.77 7.02 -18.81
C PHE A 215 -7.09 6.16 -17.73
N LEU A 216 -5.88 5.66 -18.02
CA LEU A 216 -5.07 4.90 -17.07
C LEU A 216 -4.52 5.81 -15.97
N SER A 217 -4.45 5.30 -14.75
CA SER A 217 -4.01 6.05 -13.56
C SER A 217 -2.54 6.46 -13.58
N PHE A 218 -1.72 5.99 -14.54
CA PHE A 218 -0.34 6.49 -14.64
C PHE A 218 -0.29 7.98 -15.00
N LEU A 219 -1.30 8.51 -15.69
CA LEU A 219 -1.41 9.94 -16.02
C LEU A 219 -1.60 10.83 -14.78
N GLU A 220 -2.02 10.27 -13.65
CA GLU A 220 -2.06 10.99 -12.36
C GLU A 220 -0.65 11.21 -11.81
N LYS A 221 0.27 10.27 -12.07
CA LYS A 221 1.59 10.21 -11.42
C LYS A 221 2.72 10.74 -12.28
N GLU A 222 2.62 10.61 -13.60
CA GLU A 222 3.68 11.01 -14.54
C GLU A 222 3.52 12.47 -15.01
N ASP A 223 4.63 13.03 -15.48
CA ASP A 223 4.65 14.29 -16.22
C ASP A 223 4.39 14.00 -17.69
N TRP A 224 3.37 14.65 -18.24
CA TRP A 224 2.97 14.51 -19.63
C TRP A 224 2.40 15.84 -20.12
N ARG A 225 2.35 15.96 -21.44
CA ARG A 225 1.89 17.14 -22.14
C ARG A 225 0.97 16.77 -23.29
N LEU A 226 0.08 17.68 -23.63
CA LEU A 226 -0.74 17.61 -24.83
C LEU A 226 0.04 18.17 -26.02
N ILE A 227 -0.04 17.48 -27.14
CA ILE A 227 0.50 17.94 -28.42
C ILE A 227 -0.67 18.18 -29.37
N LYS A 228 -0.72 19.39 -29.94
CA LYS A 228 -1.64 19.76 -31.01
C LYS A 228 -0.85 19.94 -32.32
N ASN A 229 -1.31 19.28 -33.39
CA ASN A 229 -0.76 19.39 -34.75
C ASN A 229 0.78 19.29 -34.84
N HIS A 230 1.38 18.41 -34.02
CA HIS A 230 2.83 18.17 -33.93
C HIS A 230 3.75 19.33 -33.49
N ASP A 231 3.25 20.56 -33.36
CA ASP A 231 4.07 21.75 -33.08
C ASP A 231 3.71 22.51 -31.80
N SER A 232 2.46 22.41 -31.32
CA SER A 232 2.02 23.10 -30.10
C SER A 232 2.03 22.15 -28.90
N ILE A 233 2.82 22.49 -27.88
CA ILE A 233 2.98 21.70 -26.65
C ILE A 233 2.29 22.42 -25.49
N LEU A 234 1.33 21.77 -24.84
CA LEU A 234 0.65 22.25 -23.65
C LEU A 234 0.97 21.36 -22.45
N GLU A 235 1.54 21.95 -21.40
CA GLU A 235 1.84 21.24 -20.16
C GLU A 235 0.55 20.80 -19.46
N SER A 236 0.53 19.59 -18.88
CA SER A 236 -0.67 19.07 -18.21
C SER A 236 -1.11 19.87 -16.97
N THR A 237 -0.24 20.75 -16.45
CA THR A 237 -0.55 21.68 -15.36
C THR A 237 -1.33 22.91 -15.79
N GLN A 238 -1.42 23.21 -17.10
CA GLN A 238 -2.19 24.35 -17.61
C GLN A 238 -3.69 24.14 -17.45
N THR A 239 -4.46 25.24 -17.45
CA THR A 239 -5.93 25.19 -17.36
C THR A 239 -6.57 24.78 -18.68
N VAL A 240 -7.78 24.22 -18.59
CA VAL A 240 -8.54 23.77 -19.76
C VAL A 240 -9.25 24.90 -20.51
N ASP A 241 -9.17 26.14 -20.04
CA ASP A 241 -10.05 27.25 -20.47
C ASP A 241 -10.05 27.52 -21.97
N ASN A 242 -8.92 27.27 -22.64
CA ASN A 242 -8.71 27.56 -24.06
C ASN A 242 -8.67 26.29 -24.93
N LEU A 243 -9.22 25.17 -24.45
CA LEU A 243 -9.15 23.88 -25.15
C LEU A 243 -10.44 23.48 -25.88
N GLU A 244 -11.46 24.35 -25.86
CA GLU A 244 -12.79 24.04 -26.42
C GLU A 244 -12.71 23.58 -27.88
N GLY A 245 -13.20 22.37 -28.14
CA GLY A 245 -13.27 21.76 -29.47
C GLY A 245 -11.95 21.22 -30.02
N GLU A 246 -10.84 21.38 -29.29
CA GLU A 246 -9.51 21.05 -29.79
C GLU A 246 -9.14 19.58 -29.61
N LEU A 247 -8.27 19.07 -30.48
CA LEU A 247 -7.84 17.66 -30.52
C LEU A 247 -6.35 17.54 -30.23
N PHE A 248 -6.01 16.63 -29.32
CA PHE A 248 -4.66 16.47 -28.81
C PHE A 248 -4.20 15.00 -28.78
N GLU A 249 -2.88 14.83 -28.82
CA GLU A 249 -2.19 13.59 -28.47
C GLU A 249 -1.50 13.75 -27.11
N ILE A 250 -1.46 12.70 -26.31
CA ILE A 250 -0.67 12.69 -25.06
C ILE A 250 0.76 12.23 -25.36
N GLU A 251 1.73 13.07 -25.01
CA GLU A 251 3.15 12.71 -24.94
C GLU A 251 3.60 12.68 -23.48
N VAL A 252 4.11 11.53 -23.06
CA VAL A 252 4.72 11.36 -21.74
C VAL A 252 6.20 11.75 -21.83
N GLU A 253 6.61 12.72 -21.01
CA GLU A 253 7.98 13.23 -21.02
C GLU A 253 8.96 12.17 -20.50
N LYS A 254 10.08 11.97 -21.21
CA LYS A 254 11.21 11.23 -20.64
C LYS A 254 12.02 12.23 -19.83
N ARG A 255 11.95 12.16 -18.50
CA ARG A 255 12.91 12.88 -17.64
C ARG A 255 14.33 12.43 -17.99
N THR A 256 15.05 13.23 -18.77
CA THR A 256 16.52 13.28 -18.71
C THR A 256 16.88 13.74 -17.31
N ARG A 257 17.49 12.86 -16.52
CA ARG A 257 17.83 13.15 -15.14
C ARG A 257 18.93 14.21 -15.09
N SER A 258 18.52 15.47 -14.91
CA SER A 258 19.30 16.43 -14.15
C SER A 258 18.65 16.57 -12.77
N GLY A 259 19.47 16.52 -11.73
CA GLY A 259 19.24 17.03 -10.36
C GLY A 259 17.92 16.73 -9.61
N ALA A 260 18.05 15.92 -8.56
CA ALA A 260 17.30 15.96 -7.29
C ALA A 260 15.77 15.69 -7.27
N GLY A 261 15.32 15.05 -6.19
CA GLY A 261 13.89 14.89 -5.84
C GLY A 261 13.36 13.47 -6.00
N ALA A 262 13.18 12.79 -4.86
CA ALA A 262 12.78 11.39 -4.75
C ALA A 262 11.29 11.14 -5.11
N SER A 263 11.03 10.04 -5.81
CA SER A 263 9.75 9.32 -5.76
C SER A 263 9.99 7.86 -6.14
N GLN A 264 9.63 6.93 -5.25
CA GLN A 264 9.84 5.49 -5.41
C GLN A 264 8.62 4.82 -6.06
N ASN A 265 8.89 4.28 -7.26
CA ASN A 265 8.41 3.05 -7.91
C ASN A 265 6.90 2.75 -8.07
N LEU A 266 6.49 2.54 -9.33
CA LEU A 266 5.81 1.32 -9.79
C LEU A 266 6.16 1.03 -11.26
N GLU A 267 6.17 -0.25 -11.59
CA GLU A 267 6.95 -0.91 -12.64
C GLU A 267 6.53 -0.59 -14.08
N SER A 268 7.48 -0.06 -14.86
CA SER A 268 7.68 -0.34 -16.28
C SER A 268 9.02 0.28 -16.71
N GLU A 269 10.12 -0.16 -16.11
CA GLU A 269 11.46 0.16 -16.64
C GLU A 269 11.63 -0.58 -17.97
N GLU A 270 11.36 0.13 -19.07
CA GLU A 270 12.02 -0.14 -20.35
C GLU A 270 13.51 0.08 -20.08
N ARG A 271 14.22 -1.02 -19.81
CA ARG A 271 15.67 -0.98 -19.58
C ARG A 271 16.29 -0.18 -20.72
N ASN A 272 16.96 0.93 -20.40
CA ASN A 272 18.06 1.37 -21.23
C ASN A 272 19.09 0.25 -21.13
N THR A 273 18.99 -0.75 -22.01
CA THR A 273 20.11 -1.62 -22.31
C THR A 273 21.17 -0.68 -22.85
N SER A 274 22.10 -0.24 -21.98
CA SER A 274 23.40 0.18 -22.49
C SER A 274 23.95 -1.08 -23.14
N VAL A 275 23.80 -1.16 -24.46
CA VAL A 275 24.51 -2.16 -25.23
C VAL A 275 25.97 -1.94 -24.86
N LEU A 276 26.62 -2.97 -24.32
CA LEU A 276 28.05 -2.92 -24.05
C LEU A 276 28.71 -2.45 -25.35
N ARG A 277 29.47 -1.35 -25.32
CA ARG A 277 30.12 -0.84 -26.53
C ARG A 277 30.90 -1.99 -27.15
N GLU A 278 30.75 -2.20 -28.46
CA GLU A 278 31.41 -3.30 -29.19
C GLU A 278 32.92 -3.28 -28.96
N GLU A 279 33.49 -2.08 -28.79
CA GLU A 279 34.87 -1.78 -28.39
C GLU A 279 35.29 -2.49 -27.08
N ILE A 280 34.42 -2.54 -26.07
CA ILE A 280 34.67 -3.20 -24.78
C ILE A 280 34.55 -4.71 -24.93
N VAL A 281 33.58 -5.19 -25.71
CA VAL A 281 33.40 -6.63 -25.96
C VAL A 281 34.61 -7.21 -26.72
N ALA A 282 35.16 -6.45 -27.67
CA ALA A 282 36.35 -6.81 -28.44
C ALA A 282 37.61 -6.95 -27.55
N GLN A 283 37.71 -6.18 -26.46
CA GLN A 283 38.82 -6.29 -25.49
C GLN A 283 38.75 -7.58 -24.65
N TYR A 284 37.60 -8.27 -24.62
CA TYR A 284 37.40 -9.50 -23.85
C TYR A 284 36.76 -10.62 -24.68
N PRO A 285 37.52 -11.28 -25.59
CA PRO A 285 37.00 -12.33 -26.46
C PRO A 285 36.39 -13.55 -25.73
N SER A 286 36.75 -13.77 -24.47
CA SER A 286 36.13 -14.76 -23.60
C SER A 286 34.67 -14.43 -23.28
N LEU A 287 34.34 -13.16 -23.00
CA LEU A 287 32.98 -12.71 -22.73
C LEU A 287 32.10 -12.83 -23.98
N GLN A 288 32.67 -12.52 -25.15
CA GLN A 288 31.98 -12.71 -26.43
C GLN A 288 31.61 -14.19 -26.64
N ARG A 289 32.57 -15.11 -26.49
CA ARG A 289 32.33 -16.56 -26.61
C ARG A 289 31.27 -17.06 -25.63
N GLU A 290 31.31 -16.64 -24.37
CA GLU A 290 30.30 -17.05 -23.39
C GLU A 290 28.91 -16.45 -23.70
N SER A 291 28.84 -15.19 -24.14
CA SER A 291 27.58 -14.56 -24.55
C SER A 291 26.94 -15.27 -25.75
N GLU A 292 27.75 -15.72 -26.71
CA GLU A 292 27.34 -16.51 -27.87
C GLU A 292 26.80 -17.87 -27.46
N LYS A 293 27.49 -18.59 -26.56
CA LYS A 293 27.00 -19.87 -26.00
C LYS A 293 25.64 -19.71 -25.32
N ILE A 294 25.45 -18.64 -24.53
CA ILE A 294 24.18 -18.35 -23.87
C ILE A 294 23.09 -18.09 -24.91
N ARG A 295 23.36 -17.24 -25.90
CA ARG A 295 22.44 -16.89 -26.99
C ARG A 295 22.04 -18.13 -27.82
N ASP A 296 22.99 -18.99 -28.14
CA ASP A 296 22.75 -20.23 -28.87
C ASP A 296 21.92 -21.23 -28.07
N ASN A 297 22.17 -21.35 -26.76
CA ASN A 297 21.35 -22.17 -25.87
C ASN A 297 19.92 -21.65 -25.78
N PHE A 298 19.73 -20.32 -25.69
CA PHE A 298 18.42 -19.70 -25.76
C PHE A 298 17.74 -19.99 -27.10
N LYS A 299 18.43 -19.85 -28.23
CA LYS A 299 17.88 -20.14 -29.57
C LYS A 299 17.45 -21.59 -29.71
N LYS A 300 18.30 -22.55 -29.28
CA LYS A 300 17.98 -23.99 -29.27
C LYS A 300 16.77 -24.32 -28.39
N LYS A 301 16.59 -23.65 -27.24
CA LYS A 301 15.40 -23.82 -26.39
C LYS A 301 14.14 -23.20 -27.01
N LEU A 302 14.30 -22.10 -27.74
CA LEU A 302 13.20 -21.39 -28.41
C LEU A 302 12.65 -22.17 -29.62
N GLU A 303 13.50 -22.92 -30.32
CA GLU A 303 13.11 -23.75 -31.46
C GLU A 303 12.35 -25.03 -31.04
N LYS A 304 12.56 -25.52 -29.82
CA LYS A 304 11.88 -26.73 -29.29
C LYS A 304 10.47 -26.50 -28.75
N LYS A 305 9.95 -25.26 -28.69
CA LYS A 305 8.61 -24.97 -28.13
C LYS A 305 7.80 -24.01 -29.02
N LYS A 306 6.51 -24.32 -29.20
CA LYS A 306 5.58 -23.59 -30.09
C LYS A 306 5.31 -22.13 -29.70
N ASN A 307 5.59 -21.69 -28.47
CA ASN A 307 5.28 -20.33 -27.99
C ASN A 307 6.53 -19.63 -27.43
N LYS A 308 7.17 -18.81 -28.28
CA LYS A 308 8.43 -18.12 -28.01
C LYS A 308 8.27 -17.00 -26.96
N THR A 309 7.13 -16.30 -26.96
CA THR A 309 6.84 -15.18 -26.06
C THR A 309 6.56 -15.64 -24.63
N SER A 310 5.90 -16.79 -24.44
CA SER A 310 5.67 -17.33 -23.10
C SER A 310 6.95 -17.84 -22.44
N LEU A 311 7.89 -18.40 -23.21
CA LEU A 311 9.20 -18.84 -22.71
C LEU A 311 10.05 -17.65 -22.26
N PHE A 312 10.09 -16.57 -23.04
CA PHE A 312 10.82 -15.36 -22.65
C PHE A 312 10.24 -14.71 -21.38
N LYS A 313 8.91 -14.63 -21.28
CA LYS A 313 8.24 -14.12 -20.08
C LYS A 313 8.51 -15.01 -18.87
N LEU A 314 8.50 -16.32 -19.04
CA LEU A 314 8.87 -17.28 -17.99
C LEU A 314 10.32 -17.07 -17.54
N HIS A 315 11.28 -16.99 -18.47
CA HIS A 315 12.68 -16.72 -18.12
C HIS A 315 12.89 -15.35 -17.47
N LYS A 316 12.17 -14.31 -17.90
CA LYS A 316 12.21 -12.99 -17.25
C LYS A 316 11.64 -13.05 -15.82
N VAL A 317 10.63 -13.88 -15.58
CA VAL A 317 10.07 -14.09 -14.23
C VAL A 317 11.00 -14.93 -13.35
N THR A 318 11.61 -15.98 -13.90
CA THR A 318 12.44 -16.92 -13.14
C THR A 318 13.87 -16.44 -12.92
N PHE A 319 14.49 -15.81 -13.92
CA PHE A 319 15.90 -15.41 -13.91
C PHE A 319 16.12 -13.90 -14.03
N GLY A 320 15.07 -13.15 -14.39
CA GLY A 320 15.15 -11.71 -14.40
C GLY A 320 15.16 -11.19 -12.97
N LYS A 321 16.11 -10.30 -12.67
CA LYS A 321 16.02 -9.43 -11.50
C LYS A 321 14.84 -8.47 -11.72
N LEU A 322 13.66 -8.90 -11.28
CA LEU A 322 12.39 -8.17 -11.43
C LEU A 322 12.27 -7.05 -10.40
N THR A 323 12.74 -7.30 -9.18
CA THR A 323 12.75 -6.32 -8.10
C THR A 323 14.05 -5.52 -8.11
N LYS A 324 13.93 -4.19 -8.20
CA LYS A 324 15.07 -3.26 -8.04
C LYS A 324 15.39 -3.14 -6.55
N ASN A 325 16.05 -4.15 -5.99
CA ASN A 325 16.44 -4.22 -4.58
C ASN A 325 17.84 -3.62 -4.30
N SER A 326 18.30 -2.68 -5.14
CA SER A 326 19.55 -1.96 -4.86
C SER A 326 19.30 -0.95 -3.74
N THR A 327 19.79 -1.24 -2.55
CA THR A 327 19.75 -0.31 -1.42
C THR A 327 20.95 0.65 -1.52
N PRO A 328 20.72 1.99 -1.53
CA PRO A 328 21.83 2.94 -1.54
C PRO A 328 22.75 2.75 -0.33
N VAL A 329 24.07 2.89 -0.51
CA VAL A 329 25.06 2.72 0.58
C VAL A 329 24.77 3.63 1.78
N LYS A 330 24.25 4.85 1.54
CA LYS A 330 23.82 5.76 2.62
C LYS A 330 22.76 5.14 3.54
N ILE A 331 21.88 4.30 3.00
CA ILE A 331 20.84 3.61 3.77
C ILE A 331 21.48 2.49 4.60
N HIS A 332 22.46 1.75 4.07
CA HIS A 332 23.20 0.78 4.87
C HIS A 332 23.92 1.42 6.07
N LYS A 333 24.58 2.56 5.86
CA LYS A 333 25.22 3.32 6.95
C LYS A 333 24.19 3.78 7.99
N LEU A 334 23.06 4.32 7.54
CA LEU A 334 21.98 4.74 8.42
C LEU A 334 21.43 3.58 9.24
N LEU A 335 21.08 2.46 8.61
CA LEU A 335 20.53 1.29 9.29
C LEU A 335 21.55 0.65 10.23
N SER A 336 22.84 0.68 9.89
CA SER A 336 23.92 0.25 10.79
C SER A 336 23.92 1.09 12.07
N HIS A 337 23.84 2.42 11.99
CA HIS A 337 23.73 3.27 13.18
C HIS A 337 22.44 3.03 13.98
N LEU A 338 21.31 2.81 13.30
CA LEU A 338 20.04 2.50 13.98
C LEU A 338 20.07 1.11 14.66
N SER A 339 20.89 0.19 14.15
CA SER A 339 21.02 -1.16 14.71
C SER A 339 21.67 -1.18 16.09
N ASP A 340 22.42 -0.14 16.46
CA ASP A 340 23.03 0.03 17.78
C ASP A 340 21.96 0.05 18.89
N SER A 341 20.78 0.60 18.59
CA SER A 341 19.64 0.67 19.52
C SER A 341 18.86 -0.64 19.63
N VAL A 342 19.17 -1.65 18.80
CA VAL A 342 18.44 -2.92 18.73
C VAL A 342 19.18 -3.98 19.54
N GLY A 343 18.49 -4.57 20.51
CA GLY A 343 19.06 -5.50 21.47
C GLY A 343 18.51 -6.92 21.33
N TYR A 344 19.41 -7.88 21.57
CA TYR A 344 19.05 -9.27 21.80
C TYR A 344 18.51 -9.41 23.21
N LEU A 345 17.24 -9.78 23.34
CA LEU A 345 16.59 -10.06 24.61
C LEU A 345 16.62 -11.57 24.83
N SER A 346 17.21 -12.03 25.93
CA SER A 346 17.21 -13.44 26.31
C SER A 346 16.74 -13.63 27.74
N TRP A 347 16.19 -14.81 28.04
CA TRP A 347 15.78 -15.17 29.39
C TRP A 347 16.04 -16.64 29.71
N ASP A 348 16.24 -16.92 30.99
CA ASP A 348 16.18 -18.26 31.58
C ASP A 348 15.40 -18.20 32.89
N ASN A 349 14.11 -18.52 32.82
CA ASN A 349 13.24 -18.61 33.99
C ASN A 349 13.10 -20.08 34.40
N ASN A 350 14.04 -20.57 35.22
CA ASN A 350 14.04 -21.94 35.74
C ASN A 350 13.92 -23.02 34.64
N GLY A 351 14.65 -22.87 33.54
CA GLY A 351 14.60 -23.80 32.40
C GLY A 351 13.58 -23.42 31.32
N ASN A 352 12.70 -22.45 31.57
CA ASN A 352 11.95 -21.77 30.51
C ASN A 352 12.86 -20.75 29.84
N ARG A 353 13.55 -21.20 28.78
CA ARG A 353 14.54 -20.41 28.04
C ARG A 353 13.96 -19.92 26.73
N GLY A 354 14.34 -18.71 26.34
CA GLY A 354 14.02 -18.19 25.03
C GLY A 354 14.74 -16.89 24.72
N SER A 355 14.42 -16.35 23.55
CA SER A 355 14.95 -15.07 23.10
C SER A 355 13.97 -14.34 22.20
N ALA A 356 14.10 -13.03 22.18
CA ALA A 356 13.32 -12.09 21.38
C ALA A 356 14.19 -10.89 20.98
N THR A 357 13.56 -9.91 20.34
CA THR A 357 14.18 -8.62 20.03
C THR A 357 13.57 -7.52 20.91
N CYS A 358 14.38 -6.53 21.23
CA CYS A 358 13.92 -5.28 21.83
C CYS A 358 14.69 -4.11 21.24
N PHE A 359 14.25 -2.88 21.52
CA PHE A 359 15.02 -1.70 21.16
C PHE A 359 14.89 -0.60 22.22
N VAL A 360 15.92 0.25 22.32
CA VAL A 360 15.88 1.43 23.19
C VAL A 360 14.82 2.40 22.67
N PHE A 361 13.79 2.61 23.48
CA PHE A 361 12.73 3.55 23.18
C PHE A 361 13.17 4.97 23.58
N ASN A 362 13.46 5.17 24.86
CA ASN A 362 13.98 6.41 25.42
C ASN A 362 14.87 6.10 26.64
N GLU A 363 16.08 6.66 26.69
CA GLU A 363 17.03 6.46 27.79
C GLU A 363 17.20 4.99 28.22
N LEU A 364 16.75 4.62 29.43
CA LEU A 364 16.80 3.24 29.96
C LEU A 364 15.56 2.41 29.63
N PHE A 365 14.55 2.98 28.99
CA PHE A 365 13.34 2.27 28.62
C PHE A 365 13.50 1.58 27.27
N ILE A 366 13.17 0.30 27.23
CA ILE A 366 13.17 -0.52 26.02
C ILE A 366 11.76 -0.99 25.69
N LEU A 367 11.50 -1.19 24.39
CA LEU A 367 10.27 -1.76 23.87
C LEU A 367 10.48 -3.19 23.37
N THR A 368 9.51 -4.05 23.64
CA THR A 368 9.36 -5.38 23.06
C THR A 368 7.88 -5.75 22.99
N CYS A 369 7.54 -6.94 22.49
CA CYS A 369 6.14 -7.38 22.43
C CYS A 369 5.60 -7.83 23.79
N ARG A 370 4.29 -7.69 24.00
CA ARG A 370 3.62 -8.13 25.24
C ARG A 370 3.62 -9.66 25.38
N HIS A 371 3.49 -10.39 24.28
CA HIS A 371 3.56 -11.84 24.29
C HIS A 371 4.96 -12.34 24.67
N VAL A 372 6.04 -11.61 24.35
CA VAL A 372 7.41 -11.95 24.80
C VAL A 372 7.48 -11.95 26.33
N VAL A 373 6.86 -10.97 26.98
CA VAL A 373 6.76 -10.97 28.46
C VAL A 373 5.96 -12.16 28.97
N SER A 374 4.90 -12.56 28.26
CA SER A 374 4.11 -13.75 28.61
C SER A 374 4.93 -15.04 28.48
N ASP A 375 5.79 -15.12 27.46
CA ASP A 375 6.71 -16.24 27.23
C ASP A 375 7.82 -16.29 28.29
N ILE A 376 8.30 -15.14 28.78
CA ILE A 376 9.27 -15.03 29.88
C ILE A 376 8.68 -15.57 31.18
N VAL A 377 7.51 -15.07 31.59
CA VAL A 377 6.91 -15.40 32.89
C VAL A 377 6.32 -16.82 32.92
N GLY A 378 5.79 -17.29 31.79
CA GLY A 378 5.13 -18.58 31.69
C GLY A 378 3.63 -18.54 32.01
N LYS A 379 2.92 -19.60 31.62
CA LYS A 379 1.45 -19.69 31.74
C LYS A 379 1.00 -19.83 33.19
N GLY A 380 -0.09 -19.14 33.54
CA GLY A 380 -0.76 -19.30 34.84
C GLY A 380 -0.06 -18.62 36.03
N ILE A 381 0.94 -17.77 35.77
CA ILE A 381 1.61 -17.00 36.82
C ILE A 381 0.81 -15.72 37.12
N ASP A 382 0.63 -15.46 38.41
CA ASP A 382 -0.06 -14.26 38.90
C ASP A 382 0.66 -12.97 38.44
N PRO A 383 -0.07 -11.99 37.84
CA PRO A 383 0.47 -10.71 37.38
C PRO A 383 1.35 -9.96 38.37
N SER A 384 1.09 -10.08 39.69
CA SER A 384 1.88 -9.40 40.72
C SER A 384 3.34 -9.85 40.75
N ARG A 385 3.64 -11.07 40.28
CA ARG A 385 4.99 -11.67 40.27
C ARG A 385 5.76 -11.39 38.98
N TRP A 386 5.13 -10.79 37.98
CA TRP A 386 5.73 -10.67 36.65
C TRP A 386 6.96 -9.77 36.67
N ALA A 387 6.88 -8.62 37.36
CA ALA A 387 7.98 -7.69 37.48
C ALA A 387 9.23 -8.35 38.09
N ASP A 388 9.07 -9.07 39.21
CA ASP A 388 10.17 -9.77 39.87
C ASP A 388 10.82 -10.84 38.98
N ILE A 389 9.99 -11.63 38.29
CA ILE A 389 10.48 -12.68 37.37
C ILE A 389 11.29 -12.03 36.25
N ILE A 390 10.74 -11.00 35.61
CA ILE A 390 11.41 -10.27 34.53
C ILE A 390 12.77 -9.75 34.98
N GLY A 391 12.82 -9.08 36.15
CA GLY A 391 14.08 -8.51 36.66
C GLY A 391 15.13 -9.55 37.02
N GLN A 392 14.72 -10.77 37.38
CA GLN A 392 15.65 -11.85 37.72
C GLN A 392 16.24 -12.52 36.48
N CYS A 393 15.40 -12.82 35.48
CA CYS A 393 15.78 -13.73 34.39
C CYS A 393 16.10 -13.06 33.05
N VAL A 394 15.72 -11.80 32.82
CA VAL A 394 15.93 -11.14 31.53
C VAL A 394 17.32 -10.51 31.45
N ARG A 395 17.96 -10.68 30.28
CA ARG A 395 19.22 -10.03 29.88
C ARG A 395 19.07 -9.43 28.50
N VAL A 396 19.66 -8.24 28.29
CA VAL A 396 19.63 -7.53 27.01
C VAL A 396 21.03 -7.21 26.55
N THR A 397 21.39 -7.60 25.31
CA THR A 397 22.72 -7.33 24.75
C THR A 397 22.58 -6.59 23.42
N PHE A 398 22.97 -5.30 23.39
CA PHE A 398 22.89 -4.46 22.19
C PHE A 398 24.01 -4.72 21.19
N SER A 399 25.20 -5.09 21.66
CA SER A 399 26.37 -5.37 20.81
C SER A 399 26.35 -6.76 20.16
N TYR A 400 25.36 -7.60 20.47
CA TYR A 400 25.31 -8.95 19.91
C TYR A 400 25.00 -8.88 18.41
N GLU A 401 25.95 -9.29 17.58
CA GLU A 401 25.77 -9.42 16.12
C GLU A 401 25.83 -10.87 15.64
N GLY A 402 26.28 -11.81 16.47
CA GLY A 402 26.35 -13.24 16.18
C GLY A 402 27.17 -14.00 17.24
N PRO A 403 27.15 -15.35 17.23
CA PRO A 403 27.96 -16.15 18.15
C PRO A 403 29.47 -15.83 17.97
N PRO A 404 30.29 -15.88 19.05
CA PRO A 404 30.06 -16.61 20.30
C PRO A 404 29.67 -15.76 21.54
N GLU A 405 29.65 -14.44 21.44
CA GLU A 405 29.59 -13.52 22.60
C GLU A 405 28.15 -13.15 22.98
N LYS A 406 27.48 -13.97 23.79
CA LYS A 406 26.12 -13.64 24.30
C LYS A 406 26.09 -12.92 25.65
N GLU A 407 27.15 -13.05 26.45
CA GLU A 407 27.12 -12.73 27.89
C GLU A 407 27.99 -11.52 28.29
N GLU A 408 28.95 -11.12 27.45
CA GLU A 408 29.76 -9.94 27.71
C GLU A 408 28.94 -8.67 27.39
N ASN A 409 28.96 -7.70 28.31
CA ASN A 409 28.26 -6.41 28.18
C ASN A 409 26.72 -6.47 28.09
N CYS A 410 26.10 -7.44 28.77
CA CYS A 410 24.64 -7.48 28.90
C CYS A 410 24.11 -6.52 29.98
N PHE A 411 22.92 -5.96 29.70
CA PHE A 411 22.13 -5.16 30.62
C PHE A 411 21.12 -6.04 31.36
N PHE A 412 20.99 -5.78 32.65
CA PHE A 412 19.92 -6.35 33.48
C PHE A 412 18.68 -5.47 33.38
N VAL A 413 17.52 -6.03 33.71
CA VAL A 413 16.25 -5.30 33.75
C VAL A 413 15.84 -5.11 35.20
N GLU A 414 15.31 -3.94 35.55
CA GLU A 414 14.73 -3.69 36.86
C GLU A 414 13.45 -4.53 37.06
N PRO A 415 13.08 -4.89 38.30
CA PRO A 415 11.79 -5.52 38.59
C PRO A 415 10.66 -4.49 38.47
N TRP A 416 10.44 -4.02 37.24
CA TRP A 416 9.52 -2.95 36.88
C TRP A 416 8.75 -3.35 35.63
N PHE A 417 7.42 -3.39 35.76
CA PHE A 417 6.54 -3.71 34.64
C PHE A 417 5.19 -3.03 34.83
N ARG A 418 5.06 -1.79 34.32
CA ARG A 418 3.85 -0.95 34.50
C ARG A 418 3.16 -0.60 33.17
N VAL A 419 3.93 -0.51 32.09
CA VAL A 419 3.43 0.00 30.80
C VAL A 419 3.40 -1.12 29.77
N SER A 420 2.20 -1.52 29.39
CA SER A 420 1.95 -2.52 28.36
C SER A 420 0.51 -2.52 27.89
N ASP A 421 0.26 -3.11 26.74
CA ASP A 421 -1.08 -3.46 26.28
C ASP A 421 -1.09 -4.81 25.55
N ALA A 422 -2.12 -5.61 25.81
CA ALA A 422 -2.28 -6.93 25.21
C ALA A 422 -2.92 -6.89 23.81
N THR A 423 -3.65 -5.82 23.48
CA THR A 423 -4.34 -5.67 22.19
C THR A 423 -3.36 -5.24 21.11
N LEU A 424 -2.54 -4.24 21.40
CA LEU A 424 -1.45 -3.72 20.57
C LEU A 424 -0.14 -4.48 20.76
N ASP A 425 -0.13 -5.45 21.67
CA ASP A 425 0.97 -6.38 21.90
C ASP A 425 2.33 -5.70 22.15
N TYR A 426 2.36 -4.68 23.01
CA TYR A 426 3.60 -4.00 23.39
C TYR A 426 3.84 -4.05 24.90
N ALA A 427 5.11 -4.00 25.28
CA ALA A 427 5.57 -3.96 26.65
C ALA A 427 6.81 -3.06 26.76
N VAL A 428 6.83 -2.20 27.78
CA VAL A 428 8.00 -1.41 28.15
C VAL A 428 8.71 -2.08 29.31
N LEU A 429 10.01 -2.28 29.18
CA LEU A 429 10.88 -2.74 30.26
C LEU A 429 11.90 -1.64 30.60
N HIS A 430 12.40 -1.63 31.84
CA HIS A 430 13.36 -0.63 32.29
C HIS A 430 14.71 -1.28 32.56
N LEU A 431 15.75 -0.84 31.86
CA LEU A 431 17.11 -1.32 32.06
C LEU A 431 17.65 -0.85 33.41
N LYS A 432 18.40 -1.71 34.07
CA LYS A 432 19.13 -1.39 35.30
C LYS A 432 20.36 -0.56 34.97
N ALA A 433 20.49 0.60 35.59
CA ALA A 433 21.69 1.42 35.48
C ALA A 433 22.91 0.66 36.04
N ASN A 434 23.90 0.40 35.19
CA ASN A 434 25.11 -0.36 35.53
C ASN A 434 26.40 0.40 35.15
N GLY A 435 26.31 1.70 34.87
CA GLY A 435 27.42 2.54 34.41
C GLY A 435 27.84 2.32 32.95
N GLN A 436 27.28 1.33 32.25
CA GLN A 436 27.47 1.17 30.82
C GLN A 436 26.65 2.20 30.05
N ARG A 437 27.21 2.67 28.93
CA ARG A 437 26.51 3.61 28.05
C ARG A 437 25.42 2.85 27.28
N VAL A 438 24.17 3.21 27.52
CA VAL A 438 23.03 2.69 26.75
C VAL A 438 23.01 3.36 25.36
N PRO A 439 22.69 2.61 24.28
CA PRO A 439 22.50 3.18 22.96
C PRO A 439 21.43 4.29 22.92
N LEU A 440 21.48 5.12 21.89
CA LEU A 440 20.50 6.20 21.74
C LEU A 440 19.09 5.64 21.51
N GLY A 441 18.10 6.26 22.17
CA GLY A 441 16.69 5.89 21.98
C GLY A 441 16.16 6.24 20.59
N LEU A 442 15.15 5.49 20.15
CA LEU A 442 14.51 5.66 18.84
C LEU A 442 13.25 6.54 18.88
N TYR A 443 12.81 7.02 20.05
CA TYR A 443 11.59 7.83 20.21
C TYR A 443 11.54 9.07 19.32
N SER A 444 12.65 9.83 19.23
CA SER A 444 12.74 11.06 18.42
C SER A 444 12.62 10.82 16.90
N ARG A 445 12.64 9.55 16.48
CA ARG A 445 12.53 9.14 15.07
C ARG A 445 11.16 8.60 14.71
N VAL A 446 10.20 8.60 15.64
CA VAL A 446 8.86 8.08 15.36
C VAL A 446 8.20 8.89 14.25
N ALA A 447 7.64 8.18 13.27
CA ALA A 447 6.89 8.78 12.17
C ALA A 447 5.70 7.89 11.77
N PRO A 448 4.73 8.46 11.02
CA PRO A 448 3.62 7.68 10.48
C PRO A 448 4.08 6.56 9.56
N ALA A 449 3.38 5.43 9.62
CA ALA A 449 3.68 4.28 8.77
C ALA A 449 3.41 4.59 7.29
N PRO A 450 4.34 4.26 6.36
CA PRO A 450 4.11 4.50 4.95
C PRO A 450 3.00 3.56 4.41
N PRO A 451 2.09 4.04 3.55
CA PRO A 451 0.99 3.22 3.02
C PRO A 451 1.46 2.14 2.03
N SER A 452 2.66 2.30 1.47
CA SER A 452 3.32 1.38 0.55
C SER A 452 4.81 1.71 0.46
N GLY A 453 5.62 0.81 -0.08
CA GLY A 453 7.04 1.05 -0.33
C GLY A 453 7.94 0.12 0.48
N LEU A 454 9.23 0.45 0.52
CA LEU A 454 10.26 -0.34 1.20
C LEU A 454 10.38 0.09 2.66
N ILE A 455 10.41 -0.89 3.55
CA ILE A 455 10.71 -0.77 4.98
C ILE A 455 11.83 -1.71 5.35
N TYR A 456 12.42 -1.50 6.52
CA TYR A 456 13.53 -2.28 7.03
C TYR A 456 13.23 -2.76 8.44
N ILE A 457 13.37 -4.06 8.68
CA ILE A 457 13.22 -4.66 10.02
C ILE A 457 14.61 -5.02 10.51
N ILE A 458 14.96 -4.64 11.73
CA ILE A 458 16.26 -4.96 12.34
C ILE A 458 16.01 -5.75 13.62
N GLY A 459 16.64 -6.90 13.77
CA GLY A 459 16.40 -7.77 14.93
C GLY A 459 17.12 -9.09 14.88
N HIS A 460 16.67 -10.02 15.73
CA HIS A 460 17.29 -11.31 15.98
C HIS A 460 16.38 -12.47 15.59
N PRO A 461 16.13 -12.69 14.29
CA PRO A 461 15.36 -13.86 13.86
C PRO A 461 16.03 -15.14 14.35
N TYR A 462 15.21 -16.06 14.82
CA TYR A 462 15.55 -17.33 15.48
C TYR A 462 16.46 -17.22 16.72
N GLY A 463 16.61 -16.01 17.27
CA GLY A 463 17.59 -15.74 18.32
C GLY A 463 19.04 -15.82 17.83
N GLU A 464 19.24 -15.71 16.52
CA GLU A 464 20.54 -15.77 15.84
C GLU A 464 21.14 -14.35 15.66
N ALA A 465 22.11 -14.25 14.73
CA ALA A 465 22.80 -13.04 14.38
C ALA A 465 21.86 -11.88 14.06
N LYS A 466 22.23 -10.67 14.52
CA LYS A 466 21.47 -9.45 14.23
C LYS A 466 21.43 -9.27 12.71
N SER A 467 20.23 -9.14 12.20
CA SER A 467 19.98 -9.10 10.76
C SER A 467 19.15 -7.87 10.40
N ILE A 468 19.19 -7.50 9.12
CA ILE A 468 18.34 -6.47 8.53
C ILE A 468 17.58 -7.10 7.36
N ASP A 469 16.25 -7.06 7.39
CA ASP A 469 15.43 -7.46 6.25
C ASP A 469 14.78 -6.26 5.57
N ALA A 470 14.88 -6.21 4.25
CA ALA A 470 14.34 -5.14 3.42
C ALA A 470 13.02 -5.60 2.79
N CYS A 471 11.91 -5.18 3.38
CA CYS A 471 10.59 -5.72 3.12
C CYS A 471 9.71 -4.69 2.40
N THR A 472 8.82 -5.16 1.52
CA THR A 472 7.83 -4.26 0.90
C THR A 472 6.54 -4.27 1.70
N VAL A 473 6.03 -3.09 2.05
CA VAL A 473 4.74 -2.91 2.69
C VAL A 473 3.66 -3.45 1.74
N ILE A 474 2.83 -4.35 2.27
CA ILE A 474 1.61 -4.83 1.63
C ILE A 474 0.51 -3.81 1.95
N PRO A 475 0.03 -3.02 0.97
CA PRO A 475 -0.97 -1.99 1.23
C PRO A 475 -2.28 -2.60 1.72
N LEU A 476 -3.04 -1.86 2.54
CA LEU A 476 -4.31 -2.30 3.13
C LEU A 476 -5.25 -2.92 2.09
N GLU A 477 -5.40 -2.29 0.93
CA GLU A 477 -6.24 -2.75 -0.18
C GLU A 477 -5.80 -4.09 -0.79
N GLN A 478 -4.53 -4.46 -0.64
CA GLN A 478 -3.94 -5.67 -1.22
C GLN A 478 -3.88 -6.83 -0.23
N ARG A 479 -4.02 -6.58 1.08
CA ARG A 479 -3.94 -7.62 2.14
C ARG A 479 -4.89 -8.78 1.86
N SER A 480 -6.17 -8.48 1.59
CA SER A 480 -7.19 -9.51 1.34
C SER A 480 -6.91 -10.33 0.08
N LYS A 481 -6.32 -9.70 -0.96
CA LYS A 481 -6.00 -10.35 -2.23
C LYS A 481 -4.79 -11.28 -2.09
N LYS A 482 -3.72 -10.80 -1.45
CA LYS A 482 -2.52 -11.61 -1.11
C LYS A 482 -2.91 -12.87 -0.35
N PHE A 483 -3.89 -12.77 0.56
CA PHE A 483 -4.44 -13.93 1.27
C PHE A 483 -5.21 -14.90 0.35
N GLN A 484 -6.08 -14.41 -0.52
CA GLN A 484 -6.89 -15.24 -1.43
C GLN A 484 -6.08 -15.93 -2.53
N GLU A 485 -4.91 -15.40 -2.88
CA GLU A 485 -4.04 -15.95 -3.91
C GLU A 485 -3.33 -17.25 -3.49
N HIS A 486 -3.43 -17.65 -2.22
CA HIS A 486 -2.78 -18.86 -1.71
C HIS A 486 -3.79 -20.01 -1.52
N PRO A 487 -3.43 -21.27 -1.88
CA PRO A 487 -4.36 -22.39 -1.83
C PRO A 487 -4.85 -22.63 -0.40
N GLN A 488 -6.16 -22.49 -0.19
CA GLN A 488 -6.82 -23.17 0.94
C GLN A 488 -6.58 -24.67 0.73
N PRO A 489 -6.17 -25.44 1.76
CA PRO A 489 -6.15 -26.89 1.64
C PRO A 489 -7.54 -27.33 1.19
N ARG A 490 -7.61 -28.06 0.07
CA ARG A 490 -8.86 -28.69 -0.36
C ARG A 490 -9.33 -29.53 0.82
N GLY A 491 -10.53 -29.24 1.32
CA GLY A 491 -11.19 -30.06 2.33
C GLY A 491 -11.35 -31.48 1.81
N GLY A 492 -10.35 -32.31 2.12
CA GLY A 492 -10.44 -33.75 2.12
C GLY A 492 -10.50 -34.15 3.57
N GLU A 493 -11.59 -34.83 3.95
CA GLU A 493 -11.71 -35.51 5.23
C GLU A 493 -10.48 -36.40 5.42
N GLY A 494 -9.60 -36.08 6.38
CA GLY A 494 -8.58 -37.02 6.87
C GLY A 494 -7.12 -36.56 6.95
N SER A 495 -6.74 -35.33 6.57
CA SER A 495 -5.36 -34.86 6.80
C SER A 495 -5.31 -33.75 7.87
N ASN A 496 -4.83 -34.10 9.07
CA ASN A 496 -4.35 -33.15 10.07
C ASN A 496 -3.05 -32.50 9.57
N ASP A 497 -3.15 -31.62 8.57
CA ASP A 497 -2.08 -30.66 8.30
C ASP A 497 -2.26 -29.52 9.31
N ASP A 498 -1.59 -29.65 10.45
CA ASP A 498 -1.60 -28.68 11.55
C ASP A 498 -1.09 -27.32 11.04
N MET A 499 -2.03 -26.39 10.80
CA MET A 499 -1.73 -24.95 10.77
C MET A 499 -1.19 -24.56 12.15
N GLN A 500 0.13 -24.44 12.28
CA GLN A 500 0.76 -23.95 13.50
C GLN A 500 0.52 -22.44 13.59
N TYR A 501 -0.33 -22.03 14.53
CA TYR A 501 -0.57 -20.61 14.80
C TYR A 501 0.67 -20.00 15.44
N ILE A 502 1.30 -19.02 14.79
CA ILE A 502 2.30 -18.19 15.45
C ILE A 502 1.58 -17.30 16.47
N HIS A 503 2.16 -17.26 17.67
CA HIS A 503 1.87 -16.42 18.84
C HIS A 503 0.62 -15.52 18.69
N MET A 504 -0.44 -15.94 19.39
CA MET A 504 -1.67 -15.16 19.66
C MET A 504 -2.74 -15.07 18.55
N TYR A 505 -2.45 -15.35 17.27
CA TYR A 505 -3.41 -15.09 16.19
C TYR A 505 -3.91 -16.35 15.45
N THR A 506 -5.22 -16.62 15.57
CA THR A 506 -5.93 -17.63 14.78
C THR A 506 -6.27 -17.10 13.39
N GLN A 507 -6.61 -17.95 12.42
CA GLN A 507 -7.13 -17.54 11.11
C GLN A 507 -8.27 -16.48 11.21
N ARG A 508 -9.11 -16.54 12.27
CA ARG A 508 -10.15 -15.53 12.54
C ARG A 508 -9.56 -14.19 13.00
N SER A 509 -8.51 -14.22 13.82
CA SER A 509 -7.84 -13.02 14.30
C SER A 509 -7.23 -12.20 13.14
N PHE A 510 -6.88 -12.85 12.03
CA PHE A 510 -6.38 -12.16 10.84
C PHE A 510 -7.43 -11.53 9.94
N GLN A 511 -8.67 -11.97 10.00
CA GLN A 511 -9.76 -11.21 9.39
C GLN A 511 -9.88 -9.82 10.03
N LYS A 512 -9.47 -9.66 11.30
CA LYS A 512 -9.39 -8.35 11.97
C LYS A 512 -8.22 -7.54 11.41
N ILE A 513 -7.01 -8.11 11.41
CA ILE A 513 -5.76 -7.47 10.91
C ILE A 513 -5.85 -7.05 9.44
N ALA A 514 -6.55 -7.82 8.60
CA ALA A 514 -6.68 -7.54 7.16
C ALA A 514 -7.32 -6.18 6.86
N TYR A 515 -8.12 -5.63 7.79
CA TYR A 515 -8.78 -4.34 7.67
C TYR A 515 -8.35 -3.33 8.75
N ASP A 516 -7.36 -3.71 9.57
CA ASP A 516 -6.91 -2.89 10.68
C ASP A 516 -5.91 -1.82 10.19
N PRO A 517 -6.23 -0.51 10.33
CA PRO A 517 -5.31 0.56 9.97
C PRO A 517 -4.15 0.73 10.96
N ASP A 518 -4.27 0.21 12.19
CA ASP A 518 -3.28 0.36 13.27
C ASP A 518 -2.10 -0.60 13.16
N VAL A 519 -2.10 -1.47 12.14
CA VAL A 519 -1.04 -2.42 11.85
C VAL A 519 -0.48 -2.20 10.44
N ILE A 520 0.82 -2.39 10.30
CA ILE A 520 1.51 -2.47 9.00
C ILE A 520 1.76 -3.94 8.66
N THR A 521 1.58 -4.31 7.40
CA THR A 521 1.81 -5.69 6.92
C THR A 521 2.90 -5.73 5.87
N TYR A 522 3.70 -6.77 5.86
CA TYR A 522 4.84 -6.92 4.96
C TYR A 522 5.20 -8.40 4.74
N ASP A 523 6.03 -8.61 3.73
CA ASP A 523 6.61 -9.90 3.36
C ASP A 523 8.06 -9.91 3.86
N THR A 524 8.34 -10.68 4.91
CA THR A 524 9.66 -10.74 5.59
C THR A 524 10.03 -12.18 5.94
N SER A 525 11.32 -12.39 6.14
CA SER A 525 11.93 -13.61 6.64
C SER A 525 12.15 -13.62 8.16
N PHE A 526 11.65 -12.62 8.89
CA PHE A 526 11.88 -12.41 10.31
C PHE A 526 10.81 -13.08 11.17
N TYR A 527 11.09 -14.32 11.56
CA TYR A 527 10.10 -15.17 12.21
C TYR A 527 10.28 -15.22 13.74
N PHE A 528 10.31 -16.43 14.33
CA PHE A 528 10.55 -16.63 15.76
C PHE A 528 11.75 -15.81 16.25
N GLY A 529 11.70 -15.24 17.46
CA GLY A 529 12.79 -14.41 18.00
C GLY A 529 12.89 -12.98 17.45
N ALA A 530 12.25 -12.68 16.31
CA ALA A 530 12.19 -11.32 15.79
C ALA A 530 11.12 -10.45 16.47
N SER A 531 10.21 -11.03 17.26
CA SER A 531 9.19 -10.29 18.02
C SER A 531 9.81 -9.13 18.81
N GLY A 532 9.25 -7.93 18.65
CA GLY A 532 9.77 -6.70 19.25
C GLY A 532 10.81 -5.96 18.41
N SER A 533 11.10 -6.41 17.18
CA SER A 533 12.01 -5.71 16.28
C SER A 533 11.46 -4.36 15.84
N PRO A 534 12.23 -3.27 15.85
CA PRO A 534 11.81 -2.02 15.25
C PRO A 534 11.72 -2.13 13.72
N VAL A 535 10.73 -1.44 13.16
CA VAL A 535 10.50 -1.31 11.72
C VAL A 535 10.76 0.12 11.30
N PHE A 536 11.61 0.30 10.30
CA PHE A 536 12.02 1.61 9.78
C PHE A 536 11.54 1.85 8.36
N ASP A 537 11.21 3.10 8.04
CA ASP A 537 10.97 3.51 6.65
C ASP A 537 12.28 3.76 5.88
N ALA A 538 12.17 4.15 4.61
CA ALA A 538 13.32 4.47 3.75
C ALA A 538 14.12 5.71 4.19
N LYS A 539 13.65 6.47 5.19
CA LYS A 539 14.34 7.62 5.80
C LYS A 539 14.98 7.27 7.14
N GLY A 540 14.79 6.04 7.64
CA GLY A 540 15.25 5.60 8.96
C GLY A 540 14.37 6.11 10.10
N SER A 541 13.14 6.50 9.82
CA SER A 541 12.14 6.81 10.84
C SER A 541 11.54 5.52 11.39
N LEU A 542 11.32 5.45 12.71
CA LEU A 542 10.70 4.30 13.38
C LEU A 542 9.18 4.37 13.16
N VAL A 543 8.61 3.38 12.47
CA VAL A 543 7.20 3.42 12.03
C VAL A 543 6.33 2.34 12.66
N ALA A 544 6.91 1.23 13.08
CA ALA A 544 6.18 0.13 13.71
C ALA A 544 7.12 -0.74 14.55
N MET A 545 6.53 -1.65 15.32
CA MET A 545 7.22 -2.74 16.00
C MET A 545 6.71 -4.06 15.43
N HIS A 546 7.63 -4.92 14.97
CA HIS A 546 7.32 -6.24 14.45
C HIS A 546 6.77 -7.15 15.54
N THR A 547 5.64 -7.81 15.26
CA THR A 547 4.86 -8.53 16.26
C THR A 547 4.73 -10.01 15.94
N ALA A 548 4.13 -10.34 14.79
CA ALA A 548 3.80 -11.71 14.46
C ALA A 548 3.64 -11.93 12.95
N GLY A 549 3.53 -13.19 12.56
CA GLY A 549 3.26 -13.60 11.19
C GLY A 549 2.41 -14.85 11.10
N PHE A 550 2.28 -15.37 9.88
CA PHE A 550 1.55 -16.60 9.59
C PHE A 550 2.48 -17.64 9.02
N THR A 551 2.44 -18.87 9.53
CA THR A 551 3.06 -20.03 8.90
C THR A 551 2.04 -20.92 8.23
N TYR A 552 2.47 -21.56 7.15
CA TYR A 552 1.88 -22.77 6.61
C TYR A 552 2.98 -23.82 6.44
N ASN A 553 2.71 -25.04 6.90
CA ASN A 553 3.60 -26.18 6.68
C ASN A 553 3.45 -26.65 5.23
N HIS A 554 4.49 -26.45 4.42
CA HIS A 554 4.57 -27.13 3.14
C HIS A 554 5.52 -28.33 3.25
N GLN A 555 5.33 -29.37 2.44
CA GLN A 555 6.08 -30.63 2.45
C GLN A 555 7.61 -30.47 2.22
N ILE A 556 8.10 -29.25 1.96
CA ILE A 556 9.51 -28.89 1.71
C ILE A 556 10.01 -27.80 2.69
N GLY A 557 9.18 -27.31 3.62
CA GLY A 557 9.57 -26.32 4.64
C GLY A 557 8.45 -25.39 5.08
N LEU A 558 8.70 -24.61 6.15
CA LEU A 558 7.84 -23.54 6.63
C LEU A 558 7.74 -22.43 5.57
N SER A 559 6.53 -22.09 5.14
CA SER A 559 6.27 -20.98 4.21
C SER A 559 5.37 -19.96 4.90
N HIS A 560 5.75 -18.69 4.92
CA HIS A 560 5.04 -17.65 5.67
C HIS A 560 4.21 -16.75 4.74
N ILE A 561 3.01 -16.38 5.18
CA ILE A 561 1.98 -15.80 4.29
C ILE A 561 2.02 -14.27 4.28
N ILE A 562 1.86 -13.65 5.44
CA ILE A 562 1.92 -12.20 5.69
C ILE A 562 2.35 -12.01 7.13
N GLU A 563 3.29 -11.10 7.36
CA GLU A 563 3.68 -10.68 8.71
C GLU A 563 3.23 -9.26 8.98
N PHE A 564 3.12 -8.91 10.25
CA PHE A 564 2.62 -7.61 10.66
C PHE A 564 3.30 -7.09 11.93
N GLY A 565 3.21 -5.78 12.09
CA GLY A 565 3.60 -5.07 13.29
C GLY A 565 2.63 -3.94 13.61
N CYS A 566 2.44 -3.67 14.90
CA CYS A 566 1.66 -2.53 15.35
C CYS A 566 2.40 -1.23 15.04
N THR A 567 1.69 -0.22 14.55
CA THR A 567 2.31 1.08 14.25
C THR A 567 2.76 1.75 15.54
N MET A 568 3.87 2.51 15.46
CA MET A 568 4.33 3.29 16.59
C MET A 568 3.31 4.37 16.98
N GLU A 569 2.56 4.92 16.02
CA GLU A 569 1.51 5.91 16.30
C GLU A 569 0.44 5.33 17.22
N SER A 570 -0.06 4.11 16.93
CA SER A 570 -1.08 3.45 17.75
C SER A 570 -0.53 3.10 19.14
N ILE A 571 0.71 2.60 19.22
CA ILE A 571 1.38 2.32 20.51
C ILE A 571 1.52 3.60 21.35
N LEU A 572 2.02 4.69 20.77
CA LEU A 572 2.20 5.96 21.48
C LEU A 572 0.87 6.58 21.92
N LEU A 573 -0.16 6.46 21.08
CA LEU A 573 -1.49 6.96 21.40
C LEU A 573 -2.13 6.17 22.55
N ASP A 574 -1.91 4.86 22.60
CA ASP A 574 -2.32 4.03 23.72
C ASP A 574 -1.55 4.38 25.01
N MET A 575 -0.22 4.50 24.94
CA MET A 575 0.60 4.95 26.07
C MET A 575 0.11 6.29 26.64
N LYS A 576 -0.15 7.28 25.78
CA LYS A 576 -0.66 8.59 26.21
C LYS A 576 -2.03 8.53 26.87
N ARG A 577 -2.89 7.60 26.46
CA ARG A 577 -4.27 7.48 26.98
C ARG A 577 -4.35 6.65 28.25
N ASN A 578 -3.64 5.54 28.29
CA ASN A 578 -3.76 4.52 29.33
C ASN A 578 -2.62 4.58 30.35
N HIS A 579 -1.52 5.25 30.03
CA HIS A 579 -0.32 5.38 30.85
C HIS A 579 0.15 6.86 30.92
N GLU A 580 -0.80 7.80 30.93
CA GLU A 580 -0.57 9.25 30.85
C GLU A 580 0.45 9.77 31.88
N GLN A 581 0.34 9.30 33.12
CA GLN A 581 1.23 9.69 34.21
C GLN A 581 2.69 9.35 33.87
N TRP A 582 2.95 8.14 33.37
CA TRP A 582 4.28 7.72 32.96
C TRP A 582 4.78 8.52 31.75
N CYS A 583 3.92 8.77 30.75
CA CYS A 583 4.31 9.60 29.61
C CYS A 583 4.70 11.03 30.02
N THR A 584 4.01 11.60 30.99
CA THR A 584 4.28 12.98 31.45
C THR A 584 5.56 13.06 32.27
N GLU A 585 5.81 12.09 33.14
CA GLU A 585 6.99 12.03 34.00
C GLU A 585 8.26 11.69 33.20
N GLU A 586 8.19 10.70 32.30
CA GLU A 586 9.36 10.03 31.72
C GLU A 586 9.53 10.25 30.19
N CYS A 587 8.51 10.73 29.47
CA CYS A 587 8.56 10.90 28.00
C CYS A 587 8.47 12.35 27.49
N ILE A 588 7.91 13.30 28.26
CA ILE A 588 7.55 14.66 27.75
C ILE A 588 8.51 15.78 28.22
N ASN A 589 9.48 15.50 29.10
CA ASN A 589 10.38 16.54 29.65
C ASN A 589 11.65 16.85 28.82
N GLN A 590 11.72 16.51 27.52
CA GLN A 590 12.80 17.00 26.67
C GLN A 590 12.32 18.16 25.79
N PRO A 591 12.69 19.43 26.11
CA PRO A 591 12.42 20.54 25.20
C PRO A 591 13.19 20.31 23.90
N ASN A 592 12.47 20.38 22.78
CA ASN A 592 13.03 20.57 21.44
C ASN A 592 13.97 21.78 21.48
N THR A 593 15.26 21.55 21.68
CA THR A 593 16.27 22.57 21.50
C THR A 593 16.89 22.34 20.13
N GLU A 594 16.15 22.76 19.10
CA GLU A 594 16.78 23.17 17.85
C GLU A 594 17.61 24.43 18.16
N GLN A 595 18.81 24.25 18.71
CA GLN A 595 19.86 25.25 18.52
C GLN A 595 20.51 24.96 17.17
N CYS A 596 19.98 25.61 16.14
CA CYS A 596 20.72 25.92 14.93
C CYS A 596 22.00 26.65 15.32
N VAL A 597 23.11 25.93 15.45
CA VAL A 597 24.44 26.55 15.42
C VAL A 597 24.71 26.91 13.96
N HIS A 598 24.46 28.18 13.63
CA HIS A 598 25.01 28.80 12.43
C HIS A 598 26.55 28.72 12.50
N PRO A 599 27.23 28.23 11.45
CA PRO A 599 28.68 28.39 11.36
C PRO A 599 28.97 29.81 10.88
N GLN A 600 29.24 30.71 11.82
CA GLN A 600 29.98 31.94 11.53
C GLN A 600 31.19 31.99 12.46
N ASP A 601 32.31 32.34 11.82
CA ASP A 601 33.59 32.77 12.39
C ASP A 601 34.54 31.68 12.88
N VAL A 602 35.17 31.00 11.91
CA VAL A 602 36.54 30.49 12.09
C VAL A 602 37.49 31.62 11.73
N GLU A 603 38.03 32.28 12.75
CA GLU A 603 39.20 33.15 12.61
C GLU A 603 40.39 32.30 12.11
N MET A 604 40.91 32.70 10.95
CA MET A 604 42.14 32.18 10.38
C MET A 604 43.32 32.71 11.20
N VAL A 605 43.90 31.87 12.05
CA VAL A 605 45.24 32.12 12.59
C VAL A 605 46.24 31.71 11.51
N SER A 606 46.90 32.72 10.94
CA SER A 606 48.07 32.56 10.10
C SER A 606 49.29 32.29 11.00
N ASP A 607 49.85 31.09 10.91
CA ASP A 607 51.20 30.84 11.41
C ASP A 607 52.18 31.07 10.26
N GLU A 608 53.01 32.10 10.42
CA GLU A 608 54.26 32.28 9.69
C GLU A 608 55.27 31.22 10.16
N ASP A 609 55.75 30.39 9.24
CA ASP A 609 57.18 30.07 8.99
C ASP A 609 57.34 29.09 7.80
#